data_AF-A0ABD4PXU9-F1
#
_entry.id   AF-A0ABD4PXU9-F1
#
_cell.length_a   1.000
_cell.length_b   1.000
_cell.length_c   1.000
_cell.angle_alpha   90.00
_cell.angle_beta   90.00
_cell.angle_gamma   90.00
#
_symmetry.space_group_name_H-M   'P 1'
#
loop_
_entity.id
_entity.type
_entity.pdbx_description
1 polymer ?
#
loop_
_entity_poly.entity_id
_entity_poly.type
_entity_poly.pdbx_seq_one_letter_code
_entity_poly.pdbx_strand_id
1 'polypeptide(L)'
;MDKRIKEIFKFYGEKAQKQQLIQELAELIVGLTKNDLENIHEEIADVEIMLEQLKLFKNIDIKKIEEYREFKLNRQMKRIESLKSKEF
;
A
#
# COMPACT_ATOMS: atom_id res chain seq x y z
N MET A 1 3.20 6.07 12.80
CA MET A 1 1.87 6.40 12.25
C MET A 1 1.46 7.77 12.74
N ASP A 2 1.14 8.65 11.80
CA ASP A 2 0.81 10.05 12.04
C ASP A 2 -0.48 10.19 12.90
N LYS A 3 -0.54 11.22 13.75
CA LYS A 3 -1.73 11.51 14.57
C LYS A 3 -2.91 11.96 13.69
N ARG A 4 -2.66 12.70 12.61
CA ARG A 4 -3.67 13.20 11.66
C ARG A 4 -4.43 12.05 11.01
N ILE A 5 -3.71 10.99 10.62
CA ILE A 5 -4.28 9.77 10.02
C ILE A 5 -5.28 9.10 10.97
N LYS A 6 -4.98 9.06 12.28
CA LYS A 6 -5.92 8.55 13.29
C LYS A 6 -7.16 9.43 13.43
N GLU A 7 -7.00 10.74 13.39
CA GLU A 7 -8.11 11.69 13.53
C GLU A 7 -9.06 11.61 12.34
N ILE A 8 -8.52 11.57 11.11
CA ILE A 8 -9.28 11.38 9.88
C ILE A 8 -10.06 10.06 9.94
N PHE A 9 -9.39 8.95 10.30
CA PHE A 9 -10.05 7.64 10.42
C PHE A 9 -11.20 7.66 11.44
N LYS A 10 -10.99 8.28 12.61
CA LYS A 10 -12.02 8.38 13.65
C LYS A 10 -13.22 9.21 13.22
N PHE A 11 -13.00 10.26 12.43
CA PHE A 11 -14.07 11.14 11.96
C PHE A 11 -14.97 10.47 10.91
N TYR A 12 -14.36 9.87 9.88
CA TYR A 12 -15.10 9.28 8.76
C TYR A 12 -15.55 7.83 9.01
N GLY A 13 -14.83 7.10 9.85
CA GLY A 13 -15.13 5.71 10.21
C GLY A 13 -14.75 4.67 9.16
N GLU A 14 -14.84 3.40 9.57
CA GLU A 14 -14.29 2.26 8.83
C GLU A 14 -14.91 2.06 7.43
N LYS A 15 -16.23 2.16 7.31
CA LYS A 15 -16.93 1.92 6.03
C LYS A 15 -16.53 2.94 4.96
N ALA A 16 -16.52 4.22 5.32
CA ALA A 16 -16.16 5.30 4.40
C ALA A 16 -14.68 5.17 4.00
N GLN A 17 -13.78 4.95 4.96
CA GLN A 17 -12.36 4.85 4.67
C GLN A 17 -11.98 3.60 3.86
N LYS A 18 -12.75 2.51 3.98
CA LYS A 18 -12.61 1.36 3.07
C LYS A 18 -13.00 1.71 1.63
N GLN A 19 -14.06 2.48 1.44
CA GLN A 19 -14.49 2.92 0.12
C GLN A 19 -13.47 3.89 -0.48
N GLN A 20 -12.94 4.81 0.34
CA GLN A 20 -11.89 5.73 -0.07
C GLN A 20 -10.65 4.99 -0.56
N LEU A 21 -10.13 4.02 0.21
CA LEU A 21 -9.00 3.20 -0.24
C LEU A 21 -9.25 2.49 -1.59
N ILE A 22 -10.48 2.04 -1.85
CA ILE A 22 -10.82 1.43 -3.14
C ILE A 22 -10.78 2.46 -4.27
N GLN A 23 -11.22 3.69 -3.99
CA GLN A 23 -11.18 4.79 -4.95
C GLN A 23 -9.74 5.19 -5.30
N GLU A 24 -8.89 5.45 -4.32
CA GLU A 24 -7.49 5.86 -4.58
C GLU A 24 -6.72 4.78 -5.35
N LEU A 25 -6.99 3.49 -5.04
CA LEU A 25 -6.40 2.39 -5.79
C LEU A 25 -6.87 2.38 -7.26
N ALA A 26 -8.13 2.74 -7.52
CA ALA A 26 -8.66 2.83 -8.88
C ALA A 26 -8.08 4.03 -9.63
N GLU A 27 -7.91 5.17 -8.96
CA GLU A 27 -7.30 6.37 -9.53
C GLU A 27 -5.81 6.13 -9.84
N LEU A 28 -5.06 5.47 -8.95
CA LEU A 28 -3.68 5.03 -9.23
C LEU A 28 -3.59 4.09 -10.45
N ILE A 29 -4.55 3.16 -10.61
CA ILE A 29 -4.61 2.29 -11.80
C ILE A 29 -4.81 3.12 -13.07
N VAL A 30 -5.66 4.15 -13.03
CA VAL A 30 -5.90 5.05 -14.15
C VAL A 30 -4.65 5.84 -14.50
N GLY A 31 -3.96 6.42 -13.50
CA GLY A 31 -2.69 7.14 -13.68
C GLY A 31 -1.63 6.27 -14.35
N LEU A 32 -1.44 5.04 -13.86
CA LEU A 32 -0.52 4.06 -14.43
C LEU A 32 -0.88 3.71 -15.88
N THR A 33 -2.18 3.51 -16.18
CA THR A 33 -2.64 3.16 -17.53
C THR A 33 -2.41 4.29 -18.53
N LYS A 34 -2.52 5.54 -18.08
CA LYS A 34 -2.32 6.73 -18.91
C LYS A 34 -0.86 7.20 -18.97
N ASN A 35 0.04 6.63 -18.17
CA ASN A 35 1.39 7.14 -17.92
C ASN A 35 1.40 8.61 -17.48
N ASP A 36 0.41 9.01 -16.69
CA ASP A 36 0.30 10.36 -16.14
C ASP A 36 1.13 10.46 -14.86
N LEU A 37 2.34 10.99 -14.96
CA LEU A 37 3.31 10.95 -13.88
C LEU A 37 2.90 11.79 -12.66
N GLU A 38 2.25 12.94 -12.87
CA GLU A 38 1.79 13.75 -11.73
C GLU A 38 0.63 13.10 -11.01
N ASN A 39 -0.35 12.55 -11.75
CA ASN A 39 -1.40 11.78 -11.11
C ASN A 39 -0.82 10.56 -10.37
N ILE A 40 0.15 9.83 -10.95
CA ILE A 40 0.80 8.73 -10.25
C ILE A 40 1.42 9.18 -8.91
N HIS A 41 2.06 10.34 -8.84
CA HIS A 41 2.62 10.85 -7.59
C HIS A 41 1.55 11.11 -6.53
N GLU A 42 0.47 11.78 -6.92
CA GLU A 42 -0.66 12.11 -6.06
C GLU A 42 -1.31 10.83 -5.52
N GLU A 43 -1.69 9.92 -6.41
CA GLU A 43 -2.41 8.70 -6.04
C GLU A 43 -1.55 7.72 -5.23
N ILE A 44 -0.22 7.72 -5.41
CA ILE A 44 0.67 6.98 -4.51
C ILE A 44 0.58 7.54 -3.09
N ALA A 45 0.63 8.85 -2.93
CA ALA A 45 0.54 9.48 -1.61
C ALA A 45 -0.81 9.17 -0.93
N ASP A 46 -1.91 9.23 -1.69
CA ASP A 46 -3.24 8.93 -1.17
C ASP A 46 -3.40 7.45 -0.79
N VAL A 47 -2.91 6.53 -1.62
CA VAL A 47 -2.86 5.10 -1.28
C VAL A 47 -2.00 4.83 -0.04
N GLU A 48 -0.85 5.49 0.13
CA GLU A 48 0.00 5.34 1.31
C GLU A 48 -0.71 5.78 2.60
N ILE A 49 -1.36 6.95 2.58
CA ILE A 49 -2.19 7.43 3.68
C ILE A 49 -3.29 6.42 3.99
N MET A 50 -3.91 5.87 2.95
CA MET A 50 -5.03 4.95 3.11
C MET A 50 -4.62 3.59 3.64
N LEU A 51 -3.43 3.10 3.28
CA LEU A 51 -2.83 1.91 3.85
C LEU A 51 -2.45 2.11 5.33
N GLU A 52 -2.02 3.31 5.74
CA GLU A 52 -1.84 3.61 7.16
C GLU A 52 -3.16 3.58 7.94
N GLN A 53 -4.24 4.13 7.38
CA GLN A 53 -5.56 4.03 8.01
C GLN A 53 -6.08 2.58 8.05
N LEU A 54 -5.84 1.78 7.00
CA LEU A 54 -6.25 0.37 6.97
C LEU A 54 -5.64 -0.43 8.12
N LYS A 55 -4.39 -0.13 8.50
CA LYS A 55 -3.71 -0.76 9.65
C LYS A 55 -4.38 -0.47 10.99
N LEU A 56 -5.27 0.52 11.08
CA LEU A 56 -6.05 0.83 12.28
C LEU A 56 -7.31 -0.02 12.43
N PHE A 57 -7.69 -0.80 11.42
CA PHE A 57 -8.91 -1.59 11.45
C PHE A 57 -8.77 -2.70 12.50
N LYS A 58 -9.83 -2.97 13.26
CA LYS A 58 -9.82 -3.84 14.46
C LYS A 58 -9.20 -5.23 14.25
N ASN A 59 -9.25 -5.76 13.03
CA ASN A 59 -8.83 -7.12 12.70
C ASN A 59 -7.56 -7.18 11.85
N ILE A 60 -6.81 -6.09 11.74
CA ILE A 60 -5.54 -6.05 11.02
C ILE A 60 -4.37 -6.22 12.00
N ASP A 61 -3.65 -7.32 11.85
CA ASP A 61 -2.42 -7.59 12.60
C ASP A 61 -1.21 -7.03 11.85
N ILE A 62 -0.66 -5.94 12.37
CA ILE A 62 0.48 -5.24 11.79
C ILE A 62 1.73 -6.12 11.78
N LYS A 63 1.96 -6.92 12.83
CA LYS A 63 3.14 -7.81 12.92
C LYS A 63 3.08 -8.86 11.82
N LYS A 64 1.90 -9.44 11.60
CA LYS A 64 1.68 -10.42 10.53
C LYS A 64 1.90 -9.81 9.13
N ILE A 65 1.53 -8.55 8.92
CA ILE A 65 1.84 -7.84 7.67
C ILE A 65 3.36 -7.69 7.48
N GLU A 66 4.09 -7.33 8.54
CA GLU A 66 5.55 -7.19 8.50
C GLU A 66 6.23 -8.54 8.19
N GLU A 67 5.80 -9.62 8.84
CA GLU A 67 6.27 -10.99 8.56
C GLU A 67 6.03 -11.37 7.10
N TYR A 68 4.84 -11.11 6.57
CA TYR A 68 4.54 -11.36 5.16
C TYR A 68 5.38 -10.51 4.21
N ARG A 69 5.64 -9.25 4.57
CA ARG A 69 6.49 -8.35 3.77
C ARG A 69 7.92 -8.89 3.70
N GLU A 70 8.53 -9.23 4.82
CA GLU A 70 9.88 -9.79 4.88
C GLU A 70 10.00 -11.11 4.12
N PHE A 71 9.05 -12.03 4.31
CA PHE A 71 9.02 -13.29 3.57
C PHE A 71 8.98 -13.07 2.04
N LYS A 72 8.11 -12.16 1.58
CA LYS A 72 7.97 -11.85 0.14
C LYS A 72 9.22 -11.20 -0.43
N LEU A 73 9.82 -10.24 0.28
CA LEU A 73 11.07 -9.59 -0.15
C LEU A 73 12.21 -10.60 -0.26
N ASN A 74 12.42 -11.41 0.78
CA ASN A 74 13.44 -12.46 0.78
C ASN A 74 13.24 -13.46 -0.37
N ARG A 75 11.99 -13.84 -0.67
CA ARG A 75 11.67 -14.70 -1.82
C ARG A 75 12.04 -14.04 -3.16
N GLN A 76 11.77 -12.74 -3.32
CA GLN A 76 12.11 -12.02 -4.55
C GLN A 76 13.64 -11.88 -4.71
N MET A 77 14.37 -11.60 -3.63
CA MET A 77 15.83 -11.54 -3.67
C MET A 77 16.46 -12.86 -4.11
N LYS A 78 16.00 -13.99 -3.55
CA LYS A 78 16.45 -15.33 -3.99
C LYS A 78 16.20 -15.60 -5.48
N ARG A 79 15.08 -15.09 -6.03
CA ARG A 79 14.79 -15.21 -7.47
C ARG A 79 15.79 -14.39 -8.30
N ILE A 80 16.09 -13.17 -7.87
CA ILE A 80 17.08 -12.31 -8.54
C ILE A 80 18.47 -12.96 -8.50
N GLU A 81 18.90 -13.48 -7.36
CA GLU A 81 20.17 -14.20 -7.21
C GLU A 81 20.26 -15.41 -8.13
N SER A 82 19.20 -16.23 -8.19
CA SER A 82 19.15 -17.38 -9.07
C SER A 82 19.15 -17.04 -10.55
N LEU A 83 18.63 -15.87 -10.95
CA LEU A 83 18.67 -15.41 -12.34
C LEU A 83 20.08 -14.92 -12.69
N LYS A 84 20.68 -14.11 -11.82
CA LYS A 84 22.06 -13.63 -12.00
C LYS A 84 23.07 -14.78 -12.08
N SER A 85 22.88 -15.85 -11.30
CA SER A 85 23.78 -17.01 -11.33
C SER A 85 23.64 -17.90 -12.57
N LYS A 86 22.63 -17.68 -13.42
CA LYS A 86 22.40 -18.42 -14.68
C LYS A 86 22.90 -17.66 -15.90
N GLU A 87 23.26 -16.38 -15.74
CA GLU A 87 23.81 -15.54 -16.80
C GLU A 87 25.36 -15.64 -16.90
N PHE A 88 25.98 -16.47 -16.05
CA PHE A 88 27.39 -16.89 -16.09
C PHE A 88 27.48 -18.42 -16.17
#